data_AF-A0AAE1V1F7-F1
#
_entry.id   AF-A0AAE1V1F7-F1
#
_cell.length_a   1.000
_cell.length_b   1.000
_cell.length_c   1.000
_cell.angle_alpha   90.00
_cell.angle_beta   90.00
_cell.angle_gamma   90.00
#
_symmetry.space_group_name_H-M   'P 1'
#
loop_
_entity.id
_entity.type
_entity.pdbx_description
1 polymer ?
#
loop_
_entity_poly.entity_id
_entity_poly.type
_entity_poly.pdbx_seq_one_letter_code
_entity_poly.pdbx_strand_id
1 'polypeptide(L)'
;MKSRKSRGGQKNEMKLIEFKVARSVTFLKRKRSLFKKASELSNLTGAYVGVLLFSPSGKLSYGSMSIEKITYKFLELKLDECQHDHVDVGKSNVFEAFEDLRKELQELNEK
;
A
#
# COMPACT_ATOMS: atom_id res chain seq x y z
N MET A 1 -16.62 19.07 -36.03
CA MET A 1 -16.78 19.24 -34.56
C MET A 1 -15.45 19.65 -33.95
N LYS A 2 -15.39 20.74 -33.16
CA LYS A 2 -14.16 21.14 -32.43
C LYS A 2 -13.95 20.18 -31.25
N SER A 3 -12.78 19.57 -31.11
CA SER A 3 -12.44 18.74 -29.95
C SER A 3 -12.27 19.63 -28.72
N ARG A 4 -12.97 19.30 -27.63
CA ARG A 4 -12.75 19.98 -26.34
C ARG A 4 -11.40 19.53 -25.79
N LYS A 5 -10.43 20.45 -25.73
CA LYS A 5 -9.16 20.22 -25.03
C LYS A 5 -9.43 19.98 -23.54
N SER A 6 -8.82 18.94 -22.97
CA SER A 6 -8.86 18.70 -21.53
C SER A 6 -8.04 19.77 -20.80
N ARG A 7 -8.45 20.15 -19.58
CA ARG A 7 -7.81 21.22 -18.81
C ARG A 7 -6.44 20.84 -18.19
N GLY A 8 -5.78 19.80 -18.70
CA GLY A 8 -4.51 19.30 -18.15
C GLY A 8 -4.62 18.79 -16.71
N GLY A 9 -3.47 18.50 -16.09
CA GLY A 9 -3.40 18.14 -14.67
C GLY A 9 -3.61 19.36 -13.79
N GLN A 10 -4.67 19.36 -12.98
CA GLN A 10 -4.94 20.42 -12.02
C GLN A 10 -4.26 20.10 -10.68
N LYS A 11 -3.62 21.11 -10.08
CA LYS A 11 -3.12 21.01 -8.70
C LYS A 11 -4.31 20.94 -7.76
N ASN A 12 -4.32 19.93 -6.90
CA ASN A 12 -5.31 19.78 -5.84
C ASN A 12 -4.64 20.02 -4.49
N GLU A 13 -5.40 20.48 -3.51
CA GLU A 13 -4.94 20.61 -2.12
C GLU A 13 -4.63 19.23 -1.53
N MET A 14 -3.64 19.16 -0.64
CA MET A 14 -3.26 17.94 0.08
C MET A 14 -4.14 17.75 1.32
N LYS A 15 -5.43 17.55 1.07
CA LYS A 15 -6.45 17.23 2.07
C LYS A 15 -7.38 16.12 1.55
N LEU A 16 -8.32 15.67 2.37
CA LEU A 16 -9.32 14.71 1.94
C LEU A 16 -10.13 15.26 0.76
N ILE A 17 -10.35 14.43 -0.26
CA ILE A 17 -11.25 14.78 -1.37
C ILE A 17 -12.66 14.44 -0.90
N GLU A 18 -13.47 15.46 -0.65
CA GLU A 18 -14.83 15.29 -0.11
C GLU A 18 -15.75 14.58 -1.09
N PHE A 19 -15.68 14.94 -2.38
CA PHE A 19 -16.55 14.35 -3.38
C PHE A 19 -16.15 12.90 -3.68
N LYS A 20 -17.00 11.95 -3.26
CA LYS A 20 -16.75 10.51 -3.32
C LYS A 20 -16.30 10.00 -4.69
N VAL A 21 -16.94 10.44 -5.78
CA VAL A 21 -16.56 10.00 -7.14
C VAL A 21 -15.17 10.53 -7.52
N ALA A 22 -14.87 11.81 -7.25
CA ALA A 22 -13.54 12.38 -7.49
C ALA A 22 -12.48 11.70 -6.60
N ARG A 23 -12.82 11.37 -5.35
CA ARG A 23 -11.95 10.63 -4.44
C ARG A 23 -11.63 9.23 -4.99
N SER A 24 -12.63 8.48 -5.44
CA SER A 24 -12.44 7.14 -6.03
C SER A 24 -11.61 7.17 -7.30
N VAL A 25 -11.89 8.11 -8.22
CA VAL A 25 -11.09 8.27 -9.45
C VAL A 25 -9.65 8.66 -9.13
N THR A 26 -9.46 9.57 -8.16
CA THR A 26 -8.13 10.01 -7.74
C THR A 26 -7.36 8.88 -7.05
N PHE A 27 -8.02 8.10 -6.20
CA PHE A 27 -7.44 6.91 -5.58
C PHE A 27 -6.93 5.93 -6.65
N LEU A 28 -7.74 5.60 -7.66
CA LEU A 28 -7.31 4.69 -8.73
C LEU A 28 -6.11 5.23 -9.52
N LYS A 29 -6.13 6.53 -9.85
CA LYS A 29 -5.00 7.18 -10.55
C LYS A 29 -3.72 7.18 -9.71
N ARG A 30 -3.82 7.58 -8.44
CA ARG A 30 -2.68 7.62 -7.50
C ARG A 30 -2.15 6.23 -7.19
N LYS A 31 -3.04 5.25 -6.99
CA LYS A 31 -2.67 3.84 -6.81
C LYS A 31 -1.83 3.37 -7.99
N ARG A 32 -2.31 3.58 -9.23
CA ARG A 32 -1.58 3.17 -10.42
C ARG A 32 -0.22 3.86 -10.55
N SER A 33 -0.14 5.17 -10.32
CA SER A 33 1.13 5.90 -10.39
C SER A 33 2.10 5.48 -9.29
N LEU A 34 1.61 5.21 -8.08
CA LEU A 34 2.42 4.77 -6.95
C LEU A 34 3.05 3.39 -7.23
N PHE A 35 2.26 2.45 -7.76
CA PHE A 35 2.75 1.11 -8.10
C PHE A 35 3.81 1.17 -9.20
N LYS A 36 3.57 2.01 -10.22
CA LYS A 36 4.55 2.25 -11.27
C LYS A 36 5.86 2.80 -10.69
N LYS A 37 5.78 3.77 -9.79
CA LYS A 37 6.97 4.36 -9.14
C LYS A 37 7.71 3.38 -8.25
N ALA A 38 7.00 2.55 -7.48
CA ALA A 38 7.63 1.50 -6.68
C ALA A 38 8.36 0.48 -7.53
N SER A 39 7.76 0.05 -8.66
CA SER A 39 8.42 -0.84 -9.62
C SER A 39 9.63 -0.19 -10.28
N GLU A 40 9.53 1.07 -10.72
CA GLU A 40 10.67 1.83 -11.27
C GLU A 40 11.81 1.92 -10.25
N LEU A 41 11.50 2.23 -8.98
CA LEU A 41 12.50 2.34 -7.91
C LEU A 41 13.19 1.01 -7.65
N SER A 42 12.42 -0.08 -7.56
CA SER A 42 12.95 -1.43 -7.38
C SER A 42 13.86 -1.83 -8.53
N ASN A 43 13.46 -1.56 -9.77
CA ASN A 43 14.27 -1.88 -10.95
C ASN A 43 15.56 -1.05 -11.03
N LEU A 44 15.52 0.23 -10.67
CA LEU A 44 16.67 1.13 -10.74
C LEU A 44 17.74 0.82 -9.67
N THR A 45 17.30 0.40 -8.50
CA THR A 45 18.19 0.24 -7.33
C THR A 45 18.45 -1.22 -6.97
N GLY A 46 17.68 -2.16 -7.51
CA GLY A 46 17.66 -3.55 -7.06
C GLY A 46 17.04 -3.74 -5.67
N ALA A 47 16.51 -2.69 -5.04
CA ALA A 47 15.90 -2.78 -3.72
C ALA A 47 14.56 -3.53 -3.77
N TYR A 48 14.29 -4.27 -2.70
CA TYR A 48 12.96 -4.86 -2.47
C TYR A 48 12.02 -3.77 -1.96
N VAL A 49 11.06 -3.36 -2.78
CA VAL A 49 10.09 -2.30 -2.45
C VAL A 49 8.70 -2.91 -2.38
N GLY A 50 7.95 -2.69 -1.31
CA GLY A 50 6.58 -3.20 -1.14
C GLY A 50 5.59 -2.08 -0.92
N VAL A 51 4.39 -2.19 -1.52
CA VAL A 51 3.32 -1.21 -1.33
C VAL A 51 2.03 -1.92 -0.95
N LEU A 52 1.41 -1.46 0.15
CA LEU A 52 0.12 -1.93 0.66
C LEU A 52 -0.86 -0.76 0.72
N LEU A 53 -2.07 -0.92 0.19
CA LEU A 53 -3.13 0.09 0.31
C LEU A 53 -4.49 -0.52 0.59
N PHE A 54 -5.22 0.13 1.49
CA PHE A 54 -6.65 -0.07 1.67
C PHE A 54 -7.41 0.96 0.83
N SER A 55 -8.36 0.47 0.04
CA SER A 55 -9.31 1.35 -0.64
C SER A 55 -10.31 1.94 0.36
N PRO A 56 -11.00 3.05 0.00
CA PRO A 56 -12.14 3.54 0.79
C PRO A 56 -13.28 2.51 0.95
N SER A 57 -13.29 1.45 0.15
CA SER A 57 -14.21 0.31 0.30
C SER A 57 -13.67 -0.81 1.21
N GLY A 58 -12.56 -0.59 1.90
CA GLY A 58 -11.91 -1.58 2.77
C GLY A 58 -11.17 -2.69 2.02
N LYS A 59 -11.24 -2.75 0.68
CA LYS A 59 -10.51 -3.73 -0.13
C LYS A 59 -9.02 -3.44 -0.13
N LEU A 60 -8.22 -4.45 0.21
CA LEU A 60 -6.77 -4.42 0.14
C LEU A 60 -6.28 -4.52 -1.32
N SER A 61 -5.26 -3.74 -1.65
CA SER A 61 -4.52 -3.81 -2.91
C SER A 61 -3.03 -3.76 -2.60
N TYR A 62 -2.25 -4.60 -3.26
CA TYR A 62 -0.81 -4.68 -3.07
C TYR A 62 -0.04 -4.57 -4.38
N GLY A 63 1.12 -3.92 -4.34
CA GLY A 63 1.99 -3.70 -5.49
C GLY A 63 3.44 -4.04 -5.20
N SER A 64 4.07 -4.74 -6.15
CA SER A 64 5.49 -5.14 -6.26
C SER A 64 5.74 -6.66 -6.14
N MET A 65 6.95 -7.07 -6.53
CA MET A 65 7.46 -8.44 -6.67
C MET A 65 7.27 -9.23 -5.37
N SER A 66 6.19 -10.01 -5.36
CA SER A 66 5.55 -10.75 -4.27
C SER A 66 5.66 -10.13 -2.87
N ILE A 67 4.54 -9.64 -2.34
CA ILE A 67 4.39 -9.30 -0.92
C ILE A 67 4.99 -10.42 -0.04
N GLU A 68 4.82 -11.67 -0.43
CA GLU A 68 5.38 -12.84 0.23
C GLU A 68 6.91 -12.75 0.39
N LYS A 69 7.67 -12.32 -0.63
CA LYS A 69 9.13 -12.18 -0.53
C LYS A 69 9.54 -11.04 0.39
N ILE A 70 8.78 -9.94 0.39
CA ILE A 70 9.06 -8.78 1.23
C ILE A 70 8.73 -9.11 2.68
N THR A 71 7.60 -9.76 2.91
CA THR A 71 7.18 -10.29 4.21
C THR A 71 8.19 -11.31 4.72
N TYR A 72 8.61 -12.28 3.90
CA TYR A 72 9.60 -13.27 4.27
C TYR A 72 10.93 -12.62 4.66
N LYS A 73 11.44 -11.69 3.83
CA LYS A 73 12.69 -10.99 4.10
C LYS A 73 12.61 -10.09 5.34
N PHE A 74 11.47 -9.45 5.59
CA PHE A 74 11.25 -8.66 6.80
C PHE A 74 11.26 -9.55 8.06
N LEU A 75 10.62 -10.72 7.98
CA LEU A 75 10.64 -11.71 9.07
C LEU A 75 12.04 -12.28 9.29
N GLU A 76 12.77 -12.60 8.22
CA GLU A 76 14.16 -13.08 8.26
C GLU A 76 15.08 -12.05 8.95
N LEU A 77 14.99 -10.77 8.55
CA LEU A 77 15.74 -9.69 9.21
C LEU A 77 15.37 -9.51 10.70
N LYS A 78 14.09 -9.68 11.05
CA LYS A 78 13.66 -9.63 12.46
C LYS A 78 14.16 -10.83 13.29
N LEU A 79 14.36 -11.99 12.67
CA LEU A 79 14.92 -13.17 13.34
C LEU A 79 16.43 -13.00 13.58
N ASP A 80 17.15 -12.36 12.66
CA ASP A 80 18.58 -12.06 12.84
C ASP A 80 18.85 -10.99 13.93
N GLU A 81 17.88 -10.11 14.23
CA GLU A 81 17.95 -9.17 15.36
C GLU A 81 17.73 -9.85 16.73
N CYS A 82 17.19 -11.09 16.77
CA CYS A 82 16.97 -11.86 17.99
C CYS A 82 18.05 -12.95 18.20
N GLN A 83 19.31 -12.56 18.33
CA GLN A 83 20.35 -13.39 18.96
C GLN A 83 20.38 -13.23 20.49
N HIS A 84 19.26 -12.86 21.12
CA HIS A 84 18.99 -13.05 22.55
C HIS A 84 17.50 -13.42 22.72
N ASP A 85 17.30 -14.58 23.34
CA ASP A 85 16.04 -15.21 23.76
C ASP A 85 15.19 -15.92 22.70
N HIS A 86 15.12 -17.24 22.89
CA HIS A 86 14.26 -18.20 22.19
C HIS A 86 12.79 -17.74 22.25
N VAL A 87 12.29 -17.21 21.14
CA VAL A 87 10.84 -17.17 20.90
C VAL A 87 10.55 -18.06 19.69
N ASP A 88 9.74 -19.08 19.95
CA ASP A 88 9.18 -19.99 18.95
C ASP A 88 8.29 -19.17 18.00
N VAL A 89 8.86 -18.65 16.91
CA VAL A 89 8.14 -17.93 15.83
C VAL A 89 7.46 -18.97 14.94
N GLY A 90 6.64 -19.82 15.56
CA GLY A 90 5.67 -20.65 14.89
C GLY A 90 4.64 -19.75 14.23
N LYS A 91 4.75 -19.55 12.92
CA LYS A 91 3.69 -19.08 12.02
C LYS A 91 2.78 -18.00 12.63
N SER A 92 3.35 -16.87 13.05
CA SER A 92 2.55 -15.65 13.12
C SER A 92 2.07 -15.40 11.70
N ASN A 93 0.80 -15.72 11.42
CA ASN A 93 0.18 -15.49 10.13
C ASN A 93 0.24 -13.99 9.92
N VAL A 94 1.20 -13.51 9.12
CA VAL A 94 1.28 -12.10 8.72
C VAL A 94 -0.09 -11.65 8.15
N PHE A 95 -0.83 -12.59 7.59
CA PHE A 95 -2.23 -12.46 7.21
C PHE A 95 -3.16 -12.02 8.35
N GLU A 96 -3.04 -12.58 9.56
CA GLU A 96 -3.80 -12.11 10.73
C GLU A 96 -3.37 -10.71 11.16
N ALA A 97 -2.07 -10.42 11.20
CA ALA A 97 -1.60 -9.06 11.47
C ALA A 97 -2.13 -8.04 10.44
N PHE A 98 -2.31 -8.45 9.17
CA PHE A 98 -2.95 -7.63 8.15
C PHE A 98 -4.46 -7.45 8.37
N GLU A 99 -5.17 -8.49 8.82
CA GLU A 99 -6.61 -8.40 9.14
C GLU A 99 -6.87 -7.60 10.42
N ASP A 100 -5.98 -7.67 11.40
CA ASP A 100 -6.06 -6.85 12.61
C ASP A 100 -5.82 -5.37 12.31
N LEU A 101 -4.78 -5.06 11.51
CA LEU A 101 -4.55 -3.69 11.02
C LEU A 101 -5.75 -3.19 10.19
N ARG A 102 -6.40 -4.07 9.43
CA ARG A 102 -7.61 -3.73 8.67
C ARG A 102 -8.77 -3.36 9.60
N LYS A 103 -9.01 -4.13 10.67
CA LYS A 103 -10.05 -3.82 11.66
C LYS A 103 -9.81 -2.48 12.34
N GLU A 104 -8.59 -2.24 12.80
CA GLU A 104 -8.20 -0.98 13.46
C GLU A 104 -8.39 0.24 12.56
N LEU A 105 -8.08 0.11 11.26
CA LEU A 105 -8.31 1.18 10.28
C LEU A 105 -9.79 1.41 9.95
N GLN A 106 -10.67 0.39 10.05
CA GLN A 106 -12.11 0.58 9.88
C GLN A 106 -12.71 1.37 11.04
N GLU A 107 -12.29 1.07 12.28
CA GLU A 107 -12.73 1.80 13.47
C GLU A 107 -12.36 3.29 13.44
N LEU A 108 -11.20 3.61 12.87
CA LEU A 108 -10.76 5.01 12.68
C LEU A 108 -11.51 5.76 11.58
N ASN A 109 -12.07 5.05 10.60
CA ASN A 109 -12.78 5.65 9.48
C ASN A 109 -14.31 5.73 9.70
N GLU A 110 -14.80 5.19 10.82
CA GLU A 110 -16.19 5.31 11.30
C GLU A 110 -16.36 6.38 12.41
N LYS A 111 -15.27 7.01 12.87
CA LYS A 111 -15.28 8.24 13.69
C LYS A 111 -15.25 9.51 12.83
#